data_AF-A0A176FNH1-F1
#
_entry.id   AF-A0A176FNH1-F1
#
_cell.length_a   1.000
_cell.length_b   1.000
_cell.length_c   1.000
_cell.angle_alpha   90.00
_cell.angle_beta   90.00
_cell.angle_gamma   90.00
#
_symmetry.space_group_name_H-M   'P 1'
#
loop_
_entity.id
_entity.type
_entity.pdbx_description
1 polymer ?
#
loop_
_entity_poly.entity_id
_entity_poly.type
_entity_poly.pdbx_seq_one_letter_code
_entity_poly.pdbx_strand_id
1 'polypeptide(L)'
;MQGLLEFTKDEYPVPEWLPPRFLNEIKARAEAGDPMHVSEMPWGVWGPLGVTAFLQETGEDKHARPTEYYYPVHFANRRAFAKRPMAVKRKLTGNTRCIHIWAPIKRFCARRHGGVPPEGSYLASLLEKHGIEAGAAPVPDQKDRSVVE
;
A
#
# COMPACT_ATOMS: atom_id res chain seq x y z
N MET A 1 -18.09 -11.97 6.44
CA MET A 1 -17.18 -12.60 5.45
C MET A 1 -17.89 -13.45 4.40
N GLN A 2 -19.01 -14.14 4.70
CA GLN A 2 -19.81 -14.83 3.68
C GLN A 2 -20.15 -13.97 2.44
N GLY A 3 -20.49 -12.69 2.63
CA GLY A 3 -20.79 -11.78 1.51
C GLY A 3 -19.66 -11.65 0.49
N LEU A 4 -18.41 -11.50 0.96
CA LEU A 4 -17.25 -11.47 0.07
C LEU A 4 -17.07 -12.80 -0.69
N LEU A 5 -17.25 -13.94 0.00
CA LEU A 5 -17.13 -15.24 -0.63
C LEU A 5 -18.20 -15.45 -1.71
N GLU A 6 -19.43 -15.00 -1.46
CA GLU A 6 -20.49 -15.05 -2.47
C GLU A 6 -20.17 -14.14 -3.65
N PHE A 7 -19.72 -12.92 -3.38
CA PHE A 7 -19.29 -11.96 -4.41
C PHE A 7 -18.16 -12.50 -5.30
N THR A 8 -17.22 -13.27 -4.73
CA THR A 8 -16.12 -13.87 -5.51
C THR A 8 -16.52 -15.04 -6.40
N LYS A 9 -17.78 -15.49 -6.37
CA LYS A 9 -18.27 -16.55 -7.28
C LYS A 9 -18.72 -16.00 -8.64
N ASP A 10 -19.03 -14.71 -8.71
CA ASP A 10 -19.40 -14.04 -9.94
C ASP A 10 -18.15 -13.40 -10.55
N GLU A 11 -17.76 -13.86 -11.74
CA GLU A 11 -16.63 -13.34 -12.51
C GLU A 11 -16.95 -12.02 -13.24
N TYR A 12 -18.24 -11.65 -13.31
CA TYR A 12 -18.74 -10.46 -13.98
C TYR A 12 -19.55 -9.53 -13.04
N PRO A 13 -19.08 -9.24 -11.82
CA PRO A 13 -19.88 -8.56 -10.83
C PRO A 13 -20.05 -7.07 -11.13
N VAL A 14 -21.08 -6.45 -10.55
CA VAL A 14 -21.23 -4.98 -10.52
C VAL A 14 -21.00 -4.47 -9.08
N PRO A 15 -19.76 -4.16 -8.68
CA PRO A 15 -19.45 -3.73 -7.31
C PRO A 15 -19.89 -2.29 -7.05
N GLU A 16 -21.11 -2.12 -6.51
CA GLU A 16 -21.74 -0.81 -6.32
C GLU A 16 -20.99 0.13 -5.36
N TRP A 17 -20.12 -0.42 -4.49
CA TRP A 17 -19.25 0.34 -3.60
C TRP A 17 -18.04 0.98 -4.29
N LEU A 18 -17.79 0.69 -5.58
CA LEU A 18 -16.71 1.36 -6.30
C LEU A 18 -17.05 2.83 -6.58
N PRO A 19 -16.04 3.73 -6.58
CA PRO A 19 -16.23 5.10 -7.01
C PRO A 19 -16.84 5.21 -8.43
N PRO A 20 -17.65 6.25 -8.71
CA PRO A 20 -18.36 6.39 -9.98
C PRO A 20 -17.48 6.30 -11.22
N ARG A 21 -16.24 6.80 -11.14
CA ARG A 21 -15.25 6.74 -12.24
C ARG A 21 -14.96 5.32 -12.75
N PHE A 22 -15.12 4.30 -11.91
CA PHE A 22 -14.95 2.90 -12.29
C PHE A 22 -16.31 2.23 -12.54
N LEU A 23 -17.29 2.54 -11.68
CA LEU A 23 -18.61 1.91 -11.74
C LEU A 23 -19.36 2.24 -13.04
N ASN A 24 -19.20 3.45 -13.57
CA ASN A 24 -19.92 3.88 -14.78
C ASN A 24 -19.59 3.01 -15.99
N GLU A 25 -18.31 2.68 -16.20
CA GLU A 25 -17.87 1.84 -17.31
C GLU A 25 -18.36 0.40 -17.15
N ILE A 26 -18.26 -0.15 -15.93
CA ILE A 26 -18.75 -1.50 -15.61
C ILE A 26 -20.24 -1.62 -15.90
N LYS A 27 -21.06 -0.66 -15.45
CA LYS A 27 -22.50 -0.64 -15.68
C LYS A 27 -22.84 -0.51 -17.17
N ALA A 28 -22.19 0.42 -17.87
CA ALA A 28 -22.42 0.62 -19.30
C ALA A 28 -22.09 -0.64 -20.14
N ARG A 29 -20.99 -1.33 -19.79
CA ARG A 29 -20.58 -2.59 -20.43
C ARG A 29 -21.57 -3.73 -20.18
N ALA A 30 -22.06 -3.87 -18.95
CA ALA A 30 -23.11 -4.83 -18.62
C ALA A 30 -24.42 -4.56 -19.38
N GLU A 31 -24.86 -3.30 -19.47
CA GLU A 31 -26.05 -2.89 -20.23
C GLU A 31 -25.91 -3.13 -21.74
N ALA A 32 -24.70 -3.00 -22.27
CA ALA A 32 -24.38 -3.27 -23.68
C ALA A 32 -24.25 -4.76 -24.02
N GLY A 33 -24.36 -5.67 -23.04
CA GLY A 33 -24.21 -7.12 -23.24
C GLY A 33 -22.76 -7.60 -23.31
N ASP A 34 -21.79 -6.80 -22.89
CA ASP A 34 -20.37 -7.13 -22.77
C ASP A 34 -19.88 -6.84 -21.34
N PRO A 35 -20.35 -7.59 -20.32
CA PRO A 35 -20.00 -7.28 -18.93
C PRO A 35 -18.49 -7.42 -18.69
N MET A 36 -17.94 -6.49 -17.90
CA MET A 36 -16.52 -6.48 -17.57
C MET A 36 -16.15 -7.68 -16.71
N HIS A 37 -15.15 -8.46 -17.11
CA HIS A 37 -14.61 -9.54 -16.29
C HIS A 37 -13.81 -8.96 -15.13
N VAL A 38 -13.80 -9.62 -13.97
CA VAL A 38 -13.12 -9.11 -12.76
C VAL A 38 -11.63 -8.82 -12.96
N SER A 39 -10.95 -9.51 -13.88
CA SER A 39 -9.54 -9.26 -14.21
C SER A 39 -9.30 -7.92 -14.89
N GLU A 40 -10.33 -7.33 -15.49
CA GLU A 40 -10.29 -6.01 -16.14
C GLU A 40 -10.64 -4.88 -15.16
N MET A 41 -11.24 -5.22 -14.01
CA MET A 41 -11.65 -4.25 -12.99
C MET A 41 -10.45 -3.70 -12.20
N PRO A 42 -10.63 -2.59 -11.44
CA PRO A 42 -9.56 -2.05 -10.61
C PRO A 42 -8.95 -3.08 -9.68
N TRP A 43 -7.62 -3.05 -9.55
CA TRP A 43 -6.90 -3.97 -8.66
C TRP A 43 -7.51 -3.99 -7.25
N GLY A 44 -7.78 -5.19 -6.77
CA GLY A 44 -8.29 -5.42 -5.41
C GLY A 44 -9.80 -5.52 -5.29
N VAL A 45 -10.58 -5.58 -6.38
CA VAL A 45 -12.04 -5.84 -6.32
C VAL A 45 -12.38 -7.09 -5.50
N TRP A 46 -11.75 -8.24 -5.79
CA TRP A 46 -11.83 -9.46 -4.97
C TRP A 46 -10.86 -9.49 -3.77
N GLY A 47 -10.04 -8.45 -3.63
CA GLY A 47 -8.99 -8.34 -2.62
C GLY A 47 -9.26 -7.21 -1.63
N PRO A 48 -8.27 -6.33 -1.35
CA PRO A 48 -8.40 -5.30 -0.32
C PRO A 48 -9.61 -4.38 -0.46
N LEU A 49 -10.04 -4.05 -1.68
CA LEU A 49 -11.22 -3.19 -1.88
C LEU A 49 -12.50 -3.94 -1.49
N GLY A 50 -12.67 -5.17 -1.96
CA GLY A 50 -13.81 -6.01 -1.59
C GLY A 50 -13.84 -6.31 -0.09
N VAL A 51 -12.71 -6.71 0.50
CA VAL A 51 -12.59 -6.94 1.94
C VAL A 51 -13.03 -5.71 2.73
N THR A 52 -12.58 -4.51 2.33
CA THR A 52 -12.96 -3.26 3.02
C THR A 52 -14.46 -2.99 2.88
N ALA A 53 -15.01 -3.11 1.68
CA ALA A 53 -16.44 -2.87 1.43
C ALA A 53 -17.33 -3.78 2.27
N PHE A 54 -17.05 -5.09 2.27
CA PHE A 54 -17.85 -6.06 3.03
C PHE A 54 -17.67 -5.94 4.55
N LEU A 55 -16.49 -5.51 5.03
CA LEU A 55 -16.31 -5.22 6.46
C LEU A 55 -17.11 -3.98 6.88
N GLN A 56 -17.17 -2.96 6.03
CA GLN A 56 -17.97 -1.75 6.27
C GLN A 56 -19.47 -2.05 6.21
N GLU A 57 -19.91 -2.86 5.26
CA GLU A 57 -21.31 -3.29 5.13
C GLU A 57 -21.82 -3.99 6.39
N THR A 58 -20.98 -4.84 6.99
CA THR A 58 -21.35 -5.55 8.23
C THR A 58 -21.02 -4.77 9.51
N GLY A 59 -20.35 -3.62 9.42
CA GLY A 59 -19.85 -2.86 10.58
C GLY A 59 -18.76 -3.58 11.39
N GLU A 60 -18.04 -4.52 10.77
CA GLU A 60 -16.92 -5.26 11.38
C GLU A 60 -15.59 -4.49 11.25
N ASP A 61 -15.54 -3.46 10.42
CA ASP A 61 -14.42 -2.53 10.30
C ASP A 61 -14.08 -1.82 11.63
N LYS A 62 -15.03 -1.74 12.57
CA LYS A 62 -14.80 -1.30 13.96
C LYS A 62 -13.70 -2.06 14.70
N HIS A 63 -13.38 -3.29 14.27
CA HIS A 63 -12.30 -4.09 14.85
C HIS A 63 -10.92 -3.73 14.29
N ALA A 64 -10.86 -2.92 13.23
CA ALA A 64 -9.61 -2.44 12.67
C ALA A 64 -8.86 -1.58 13.69
N ARG A 65 -7.56 -1.80 13.79
CA ARG A 65 -6.69 -0.95 14.61
C ARG A 65 -6.53 0.41 13.95
N PRO A 66 -6.43 1.50 14.74
CA PRO A 66 -6.08 2.81 14.21
C PRO A 66 -4.73 2.81 13.49
N THR A 67 -4.52 3.79 12.62
CA THR A 67 -3.32 3.90 11.77
C THR A 67 -2.01 3.92 12.57
N GLU A 68 -1.98 4.42 13.80
CA GLU A 68 -0.77 4.46 14.65
C GLU A 68 -0.14 3.07 14.93
N TYR A 69 -0.92 2.00 14.83
CA TYR A 69 -0.44 0.63 15.06
C TYR A 69 0.49 0.16 13.94
N TYR A 70 0.12 0.45 12.68
CA TYR A 70 0.78 -0.13 11.50
C TYR A 70 1.38 0.90 10.54
N TYR A 71 0.86 2.12 10.57
CA TYR A 71 1.21 3.24 9.68
C TYR A 71 1.44 4.55 10.47
N PRO A 72 2.28 4.56 11.53
CA PRO A 72 2.56 5.76 12.32
C PRO A 72 3.19 6.90 11.49
N VAL A 73 3.83 6.55 10.37
CA VAL A 73 4.30 7.51 9.36
C VAL A 73 3.41 7.38 8.12
N HIS A 74 2.47 8.32 7.99
CA HIS A 74 1.60 8.40 6.81
C HIS A 74 2.39 8.52 5.51
N PHE A 75 1.87 7.97 4.40
CA PHE A 75 2.52 7.98 3.08
C PHE A 75 2.98 9.38 2.64
N ALA A 76 2.17 10.41 2.87
CA ALA A 76 2.53 11.80 2.56
C ALA A 76 3.87 12.23 3.21
N ASN A 77 4.17 11.68 4.40
CA ASN A 77 5.35 11.97 5.20
C ASN A 77 6.48 10.94 5.05
N ARG A 78 6.39 10.00 4.10
CA ARG A 78 7.36 8.91 3.86
C ARG A 78 8.83 9.34 3.81
N ARG A 79 9.13 10.58 3.41
CA ARG A 79 10.51 11.11 3.40
C ARG A 79 11.12 11.27 4.80
N ALA A 80 10.33 11.21 5.88
CA ALA A 80 10.83 11.25 7.25
C ALA A 80 11.82 10.11 7.55
N PHE A 81 11.67 8.96 6.89
CA PHE A 81 12.57 7.82 7.04
C PHE A 81 14.00 8.08 6.57
N ALA A 82 14.20 9.00 5.61
CA ALA A 82 15.51 9.44 5.13
C ALA A 82 16.04 10.69 5.85
N LYS A 83 15.38 11.12 6.94
CA LYS A 83 15.81 12.25 7.79
C LYS A 83 16.30 11.73 9.14
N ARG A 84 16.77 12.64 10.00
CA ARG A 84 17.21 12.36 11.39
C ARG A 84 16.20 11.46 12.12
N PRO A 85 16.63 10.48 12.95
CA PRO A 85 15.75 9.48 13.57
C PRO A 85 14.57 10.05 14.34
N MET A 86 14.74 11.22 14.97
CA MET A 86 13.68 11.92 15.71
C MET A 86 12.46 12.28 14.85
N ALA A 87 12.61 12.46 13.53
CA ALA A 87 11.49 12.73 12.62
C ALA A 87 10.48 11.57 12.56
N VAL A 88 10.94 10.35 12.82
CA VAL A 88 10.12 9.13 12.88
C VAL A 88 9.79 8.79 14.32
N LYS A 89 10.77 8.79 15.24
CA LYS A 89 10.58 8.39 16.64
C LYS A 89 9.48 9.18 17.35
N ARG A 90 9.30 10.47 17.06
CA ARG A 90 8.21 11.30 17.62
C ARG A 90 6.80 10.88 17.17
N LYS A 91 6.68 10.05 16.14
CA LYS A 91 5.40 9.53 15.62
C LYS A 91 5.08 8.13 16.15
N LEU A 92 6.04 7.48 16.81
CA LEU A 92 5.85 6.15 17.38
C LEU A 92 5.19 6.28 18.74
N THR A 93 4.25 5.39 19.03
CA THR A 93 3.57 5.29 20.33
C THR A 93 3.85 3.92 20.94
N GLY A 94 3.46 3.70 22.20
CA GLY A 94 3.53 2.37 22.82
C GLY A 94 2.68 1.31 22.10
N ASN A 95 1.73 1.75 21.26
CA ASN A 95 0.87 0.88 20.47
C ASN A 95 1.48 0.49 19.12
N THR A 96 2.49 1.21 18.63
CA THR A 96 3.08 0.96 17.32
C THR A 96 3.69 -0.44 17.26
N ARG A 97 3.22 -1.24 16.30
CA ARG A 97 3.70 -2.61 16.05
C ARG A 97 4.50 -2.72 14.76
N CYS A 98 4.25 -1.85 13.80
CA CYS A 98 4.90 -1.89 12.50
C CYS A 98 5.18 -0.48 11.97
N ILE A 99 6.18 -0.38 11.10
CA ILE A 99 6.45 0.78 10.26
C ILE A 99 6.42 0.35 8.79
N HIS A 100 5.69 1.07 7.96
CA HIS A 100 5.63 0.76 6.53
C HIS A 100 6.73 1.51 5.75
N ILE A 101 7.67 0.77 5.15
CA ILE A 101 8.73 1.32 4.31
C ILE A 101 8.23 1.41 2.86
N TRP A 102 7.78 2.60 2.47
CA TRP A 102 7.20 2.84 1.16
C TRP A 102 8.23 2.80 0.02
N ALA A 103 7.93 2.12 -1.08
CA ALA A 103 8.82 2.05 -2.25
C ALA A 103 9.40 3.40 -2.75
N PRO A 104 8.67 4.53 -2.75
CA PRO A 104 9.25 5.82 -3.12
C PRO A 104 10.45 6.28 -2.29
N ILE A 105 10.64 5.80 -1.05
CA ILE A 105 11.84 6.12 -0.26
C ILE A 105 13.07 5.43 -0.86
N LYS A 106 12.93 4.19 -1.32
CA LYS A 106 13.99 3.42 -1.98
C LYS A 106 14.46 4.16 -3.25
N ARG A 107 13.50 4.66 -4.04
CA ARG A 107 13.80 5.47 -5.24
C ARG A 107 14.48 6.80 -4.91
N PHE A 108 14.10 7.42 -3.79
CA PHE A 108 14.77 8.63 -3.33
C PHE A 108 16.24 8.33 -2.97
N CYS A 109 16.51 7.25 -2.23
CA CYS A 109 17.87 6.81 -1.91
C CYS A 109 18.68 6.50 -3.17
N ALA A 110 18.11 5.76 -4.13
CA ALA A 110 18.72 5.47 -5.43
C ALA A 110 19.19 6.74 -6.16
N ARG A 111 18.32 7.75 -6.25
CA ARG A 111 18.58 8.96 -7.05
C ARG A 111 19.48 10.00 -6.39
N ARG A 112 19.44 10.08 -5.06
CA ARG A 112 20.04 11.19 -4.31
C ARG A 112 21.23 10.74 -3.45
N HIS A 113 21.34 9.45 -3.19
CA HIS A 113 22.25 8.89 -2.20
C HIS A 113 22.88 7.56 -2.67
N GLY A 114 23.00 7.35 -3.98
CA GLY A 114 23.68 6.16 -4.52
C GLY A 114 23.06 4.82 -4.14
N GLY A 115 21.75 4.78 -3.87
CA GLY A 115 21.06 3.54 -3.53
C GLY A 115 21.08 3.17 -2.06
N VAL A 116 21.78 3.93 -1.21
CA VAL A 116 21.83 3.70 0.24
C VAL A 116 21.07 4.78 1.02
N PRO A 117 20.54 4.48 2.22
CA PRO A 117 19.96 5.51 3.06
C PRO A 117 20.98 6.60 3.43
N PRO A 118 20.55 7.87 3.55
CA PRO A 118 21.45 8.94 3.99
C PRO A 118 22.06 8.63 5.36
N GLU A 119 23.32 8.97 5.56
CA GLU A 119 23.98 8.85 6.86
C GLU A 119 23.21 9.61 7.94
N GLY A 120 23.15 9.03 9.15
CA GLY A 120 22.42 9.61 10.27
C GLY A 120 20.91 9.70 10.06
N SER A 121 20.34 9.03 9.04
CA SER A 121 18.89 8.92 8.86
C SER A 121 18.28 7.81 9.73
N TYR A 122 16.95 7.83 9.88
CA TYR A 122 16.24 6.75 10.57
C TYR A 122 16.49 5.39 9.90
N LEU A 123 16.44 5.32 8.57
CA LEU A 123 16.74 4.07 7.84
C LEU A 123 18.18 3.61 8.05
N ALA A 124 19.17 4.51 7.99
CA ALA A 124 20.55 4.15 8.28
C ALA A 124 20.69 3.56 9.70
N SER A 125 20.04 4.19 10.70
CA SER A 125 20.07 3.66 12.08
C SER A 125 19.39 2.30 12.24
N LEU A 126 18.39 1.98 11.41
CA LEU A 126 17.77 0.65 11.41
C LEU A 126 18.68 -0.39 10.77
N LEU A 127 19.34 -0.05 9.67
CA LEU A 127 20.29 -0.96 9.03
C LEU A 127 21.44 -1.29 9.98
N GLU A 128 22.01 -0.30 10.66
CA GLU A 128 23.03 -0.48 11.69
C GLU A 128 22.54 -1.38 12.83
N LYS A 129 21.36 -1.08 13.40
CA LYS A 129 20.74 -1.89 14.46
C LYS A 129 20.62 -3.37 14.09
N HIS A 130 20.37 -3.66 12.81
CA HIS A 130 20.15 -5.01 12.31
C HIS A 130 21.38 -5.62 11.63
N GLY A 131 22.54 -4.94 11.64
CA GLY A 131 23.76 -5.43 11.01
C GLY A 131 23.63 -5.60 9.49
N ILE A 132 22.81 -4.76 8.83
CA ILE A 132 22.58 -4.82 7.38
C ILE A 132 23.48 -3.81 6.68
N GLU A 133 24.36 -4.30 5.81
CA GLU A 133 25.23 -3.45 5.01
C GLU A 133 24.51 -2.96 3.74
N ALA A 134 24.08 -1.69 3.75
CA ALA A 134 23.37 -1.08 2.60
C ALA A 134 24.19 -1.15 1.30
N GLY A 135 25.52 -0.99 1.41
CA GLY A 135 26.43 -0.96 0.28
C GLY A 135 26.64 -2.32 -0.40
N ALA A 136 26.29 -3.43 0.25
CA ALA A 136 26.39 -4.76 -0.34
C ALA A 136 25.35 -4.97 -1.47
N ALA A 137 24.22 -4.27 -1.40
CA ALA A 137 23.16 -4.33 -2.40
C ALA A 137 22.41 -2.98 -2.49
N PRO A 138 23.04 -1.93 -3.05
CA PRO A 138 22.41 -0.61 -3.15
C PRO A 138 21.19 -0.66 -4.07
N VAL A 139 20.15 0.11 -3.74
CA VAL A 139 18.96 0.20 -4.58
C VAL A 139 19.31 0.85 -5.92
N PRO A 140 19.10 0.17 -7.06
CA PRO A 140 19.40 0.75 -8.36
C PRO A 140 18.46 1.91 -8.69
N ASP A 141 18.96 2.94 -9.40
CA ASP A 141 18.09 3.96 -9.99
C ASP A 141 17.42 3.40 -11.26
N GLN A 142 16.37 2.61 -11.04
CA GLN A 142 15.55 2.10 -12.12
C GLN A 142 14.80 3.25 -12.80
N LYS A 143 15.19 3.54 -14.04
CA LYS A 143 14.50 4.48 -14.94
C LYS A 143 13.21 3.87 -15.48
N ASP A 144 13.18 2.56 -15.66
CA ASP A 144 12.06 1.79 -16.19
C ASP A 144 11.38 0.96 -15.10
N ARG A 145 10.04 0.90 -15.15
CA ARG A 145 9.17 0.13 -14.25
C ARG A 145 8.57 -1.09 -14.95
N SER A 146 8.91 -1.34 -16.21
CA SER A 146 8.39 -2.45 -17.02
C SER A 146 8.76 -3.84 -16.48
N VAL A 147 9.71 -3.94 -15.55
CA VAL A 147 10.14 -5.23 -14.99
C VAL A 147 9.73 -5.35 -13.53
N VAL A 148 8.46 -5.71 -13.33
CA VAL A 148 8.01 -6.69 -12.32
C VAL A 148 6.71 -7.31 -12.88
N GLU A 149 6.86 -8.26 -13.81
CA GLU A 149 5.85 -9.32 -14.02
C GLU A 149 6.20 -10.50 -13.12
#